data_AF-A0A943B1Y7-F1
#
_entry.id   AF-A0A943B1Y7-F1
#
_cell.length_a   1.000
_cell.length_b   1.000
_cell.length_c   1.000
_cell.angle_alpha   90.00
_cell.angle_beta   90.00
_cell.angle_gamma   90.00
#
_symmetry.space_group_name_H-M   'P 1'
#
loop_
_entity.id
_entity.type
_entity.pdbx_description
1 polymer ?
#
loop_
_entity_poly.entity_id
_entity_poly.type
_entity_poly.pdbx_seq_one_letter_code
_entity_poly.pdbx_strand_id
1 'polypeptide(L)'
;MAKTVQETKAVITEVVEKLKKSIEREKSYLKELDDDKAALTHVEELQEKGESLPPDCAYESFTEWIDTIKKEIKNGEASIKRIDTEKSEITAFEYYLANAPESDA
;
A
#
# COMPACT_ATOMS: atom_id res chain seq x y z
N MET A 1 -0.46 -33.80 1.23
CA MET A 1 0.73 -34.16 0.44
C MET A 1 1.46 -32.87 0.10
N ALA A 2 2.80 -32.88 0.06
CA ALA A 2 3.57 -31.72 -0.41
C ALA A 2 3.35 -31.55 -1.92
N LYS A 3 3.34 -30.30 -2.40
CA LYS A 3 3.29 -29.99 -3.83
C LYS A 3 4.58 -30.46 -4.51
N THR A 4 4.49 -30.92 -5.75
CA THR A 4 5.67 -31.17 -6.59
C THR A 4 6.38 -29.86 -6.91
N VAL A 5 7.62 -29.93 -7.38
CA VAL A 5 8.35 -28.75 -7.88
C VAL A 5 7.60 -28.06 -9.02
N GLN A 6 6.97 -28.82 -9.93
CA GLN A 6 6.18 -28.26 -11.04
C GLN A 6 4.94 -27.53 -10.54
N GLU A 7 4.19 -28.12 -9.61
CA GLU A 7 3.01 -27.48 -9.01
C GLU A 7 3.39 -26.21 -8.23
N THR A 8 4.56 -26.23 -7.59
CA THR A 8 5.09 -25.07 -6.86
C THR A 8 5.49 -23.94 -7.82
N LYS A 9 6.20 -24.25 -8.91
CA LYS A 9 6.55 -23.27 -9.96
C LYS A 9 5.30 -22.62 -10.58
N ALA A 10 4.24 -23.40 -10.83
CA ALA A 10 2.98 -22.87 -11.37
C ALA A 10 2.33 -21.85 -10.41
N VAL A 11 2.22 -22.20 -9.12
CA VAL A 11 1.68 -21.28 -8.10
C VAL A 11 2.51 -20.02 -7.97
N ILE A 12 3.84 -20.14 -7.90
CA ILE A 12 4.73 -18.98 -7.75
C ILE A 12 4.63 -18.05 -8.97
N THR A 13 4.51 -18.59 -10.18
CA THR A 13 4.32 -17.79 -11.39
C THR A 13 3.06 -16.92 -11.29
N GLU A 14 1.92 -17.50 -10.92
CA GLU A 14 0.68 -16.74 -10.72
C GLU A 14 0.79 -15.70 -9.61
N VAL A 15 1.52 -16.00 -8.54
CA VAL A 15 1.76 -15.06 -7.44
C VAL A 15 2.59 -13.87 -7.92
N VAL A 16 3.70 -14.11 -8.63
CA VAL A 16 4.56 -13.04 -9.17
C VAL A 16 3.76 -12.11 -10.10
N GLU A 17 2.88 -12.65 -10.95
CA GLU A 17 2.02 -11.81 -11.81
C GLU A 17 1.07 -10.91 -11.00
N LYS A 18 0.50 -11.43 -9.91
CA LYS A 18 -0.36 -10.64 -9.01
C LYS A 18 0.42 -9.57 -8.28
N LEU A 19 1.61 -9.90 -7.79
CA LEU A 19 2.49 -8.94 -7.11
C LEU A 19 2.93 -7.82 -8.06
N LYS A 20 3.30 -8.13 -9.29
CA LYS A 20 3.66 -7.12 -10.31
C LYS A 20 2.52 -6.11 -10.55
N LYS A 21 1.27 -6.58 -10.63
CA LYS A 21 0.10 -5.69 -10.74
C LYS A 21 -0.16 -4.87 -9.48
N SER A 22 0.18 -5.39 -8.30
CA SER A 22 0.03 -4.67 -7.04
C SER A 22 1.02 -3.51 -6.94
N ILE A 23 2.30 -3.74 -7.26
CA ILE A 23 3.35 -2.72 -7.18
C ILE A 23 3.16 -1.56 -8.18
N GLU A 24 2.42 -1.77 -9.29
CA GLU A 24 2.04 -0.68 -10.22
C GLU A 24 1.27 0.45 -9.55
N ARG A 25 0.59 0.16 -8.43
CA ARG A 25 -0.20 1.15 -7.67
C ARG A 25 0.63 2.01 -6.72
N GLU A 26 1.91 1.72 -6.55
CA GLU A 26 2.80 2.43 -5.62
C GLU A 26 2.78 3.94 -5.84
N LYS A 27 2.87 4.37 -7.10
CA LYS A 27 2.88 5.79 -7.45
C LYS A 27 1.60 6.52 -7.02
N SER A 28 0.45 5.85 -7.15
CA SER A 28 -0.82 6.42 -6.72
C SER A 28 -0.86 6.57 -5.20
N TYR A 29 -0.46 5.53 -4.46
CA TYR A 29 -0.40 5.60 -3.00
C TYR A 29 0.57 6.65 -2.47
N LEU A 30 1.73 6.84 -3.12
CA LEU A 30 2.66 7.91 -2.75
C LEU A 30 2.05 9.30 -2.95
N LYS A 31 1.37 9.49 -4.09
CA LYS A 31 0.69 10.76 -4.37
C LYS A 31 -0.44 11.02 -3.37
N GLU A 32 -1.29 10.04 -3.12
CA GLU A 32 -2.38 10.14 -2.13
C GLU A 32 -1.81 10.49 -0.74
N LEU A 33 -0.71 9.85 -0.33
CA LEU A 33 -0.07 10.14 0.94
C LEU A 33 0.46 11.58 1.05
N ASP A 34 1.02 12.11 -0.04
CA ASP A 34 1.48 13.50 -0.09
C ASP A 34 0.30 14.49 -0.03
N ASP A 35 -0.78 14.19 -0.78
CA ASP A 35 -2.01 14.98 -0.80
C ASP A 35 -2.67 14.97 0.61
N ASP A 36 -2.76 13.82 1.27
CA ASP A 36 -3.32 13.67 2.61
C ASP A 36 -2.50 14.43 3.67
N LYS A 37 -1.17 14.41 3.58
CA LYS A 37 -0.29 15.17 4.48
C LYS A 37 -0.44 16.68 4.30
N ALA A 38 -0.60 17.14 3.07
CA ALA A 38 -0.88 18.54 2.77
C ALA A 38 -2.26 18.95 3.31
N ALA A 39 -3.28 18.10 3.12
CA ALA A 39 -4.61 18.31 3.67
C ALA A 39 -4.58 18.37 5.21
N LEU A 40 -3.88 17.44 5.87
CA LEU A 40 -3.73 17.45 7.32
C LEU A 40 -3.14 18.76 7.83
N THR A 41 -2.04 19.20 7.22
CA THR A 41 -1.37 20.46 7.57
C THR A 41 -2.34 21.63 7.45
N HIS A 42 -3.07 21.71 6.35
CA HIS A 42 -4.04 22.77 6.13
C HIS A 42 -5.14 22.79 7.18
N VAL A 43 -5.72 21.63 7.51
CA VAL A 43 -6.80 21.51 8.50
C VAL A 43 -6.32 21.84 9.91
N GLU A 44 -5.11 21.40 10.28
CA GLU A 44 -4.49 21.74 11.56
C GLU A 44 -4.25 23.26 11.67
N GLU A 45 -3.83 23.93 10.59
CA GLU A 45 -3.69 25.40 10.57
C GLU A 45 -5.03 26.13 10.74
N LEU A 46 -6.11 25.66 10.10
CA LEU A 46 -7.45 26.25 10.26
C LEU A 46 -7.91 26.16 11.72
N GLN A 47 -7.68 25.00 12.35
CA GLN A 47 -8.00 24.79 13.75
C GLN A 47 -7.17 25.69 14.67
N GLU A 48 -5.86 25.83 14.42
CA GLU A 48 -4.96 26.68 15.21
C GLU A 48 -5.34 28.16 15.13
N LYS A 49 -5.73 28.62 13.94
CA LYS A 49 -6.22 30.00 13.72
C LYS A 49 -7.59 30.26 14.34
N GLY A 50 -8.26 29.22 14.87
CA GLY A 50 -9.60 29.33 15.44
C GLY A 50 -10.68 29.62 14.38
N GLU A 51 -10.43 29.22 13.12
CA GLU A 51 -11.41 29.35 12.06
C GLU A 51 -12.61 28.44 12.30
N SER A 52 -13.77 28.78 11.74
CA SER A 52 -14.92 27.88 11.71
C SER A 52 -14.72 26.81 10.63
N LEU A 53 -15.38 25.65 10.79
CA LEU A 53 -15.43 24.66 9.72
C LEU A 53 -15.97 25.30 8.42
N PRO A 54 -15.44 24.90 7.24
CA PRO A 54 -15.96 25.35 5.97
C PRO A 54 -17.47 25.07 5.84
N PRO A 55 -18.26 25.92 5.16
CA PRO A 55 -19.71 25.75 5.04
C PRO A 55 -20.16 24.40 4.46
N ASP A 56 -19.36 23.84 3.55
CA ASP A 56 -19.62 22.55 2.89
C ASP A 56 -18.76 21.40 3.46
N CYS A 57 -18.26 21.57 4.69
CA CYS A 57 -17.48 20.54 5.36
C CYS A 57 -18.34 19.31 5.64
N ALA A 58 -17.85 18.13 5.26
CA ALA A 58 -18.54 16.86 5.50
C ALA A 58 -18.39 16.34 6.94
N TYR A 59 -17.57 17.00 7.77
CA TYR A 59 -17.24 16.59 9.13
C TYR A 59 -17.91 17.50 10.16
N GLU A 60 -18.26 16.95 11.32
CA GLU A 60 -18.92 17.66 12.41
C GLU A 60 -17.93 18.49 13.26
N SER A 61 -16.63 18.16 13.20
CA SER A 61 -15.58 18.85 13.95
C SER A 61 -14.22 18.78 13.23
N PHE A 62 -13.32 19.72 13.56
CA PHE A 62 -11.91 19.63 13.11
C PHE A 62 -11.25 18.35 13.62
N THR A 63 -11.55 17.92 14.84
CA THR A 63 -11.02 16.67 15.41
C THR A 63 -11.41 15.47 14.56
N GLU A 64 -12.68 15.34 14.19
CA GLU A 64 -13.15 14.24 13.33
C GLU A 64 -12.47 14.25 11.96
N TRP A 65 -12.34 15.44 11.36
CA TRP A 65 -11.66 15.60 10.08
C TRP A 65 -10.18 15.19 10.16
N ILE A 66 -9.46 15.71 11.16
CA ILE A 66 -8.05 15.40 11.42
C ILE A 66 -7.85 13.90 11.68
N ASP A 67 -8.69 13.29 12.50
CA ASP A 67 -8.61 11.86 12.81
C ASP A 67 -8.87 11.00 11.57
N THR A 68 -9.76 11.43 10.68
CA THR A 68 -10.02 10.77 9.40
C THR A 68 -8.79 10.82 8.51
N ILE A 69 -8.20 12.00 8.29
CA ILE A 69 -6.99 12.14 7.46
C ILE A 69 -5.83 11.34 8.06
N LYS A 70 -5.64 11.37 9.39
CA LYS A 70 -4.61 10.56 10.06
C LYS A 70 -4.78 9.06 9.84
N LYS A 71 -6.02 8.59 9.77
CA LYS A 71 -6.33 7.19 9.44
C LYS A 71 -6.00 6.89 7.97
N GLU A 72 -6.30 7.79 7.05
CA GLU A 72 -5.98 7.66 5.62
C GLU A 72 -4.47 7.60 5.39
N ILE A 73 -3.71 8.53 5.97
CA ILE A 73 -2.23 8.53 5.98
C ILE A 73 -1.69 7.18 6.46
N LYS A 74 -2.16 6.69 7.61
CA LYS A 74 -1.72 5.40 8.17
C LYS A 74 -2.00 4.22 7.23
N ASN A 75 -3.14 4.23 6.54
CA ASN A 75 -3.49 3.19 5.57
C ASN A 75 -2.62 3.28 4.30
N GLY A 76 -2.31 4.48 3.84
CA GLY A 76 -1.37 4.74 2.75
C GLY A 76 0.03 4.22 3.08
N GLU A 77 0.57 4.59 4.24
CA GLU A 77 1.87 4.10 4.74
C GLU A 77 1.93 2.56 4.85
N ALA A 78 0.86 1.95 5.37
CA ALA A 78 0.76 0.49 5.43
C ALA A 78 0.77 -0.15 4.04
N SER A 79 0.13 0.48 3.05
CA SER A 79 0.12 0.00 1.66
C SER A 79 1.49 0.13 1.00
N ILE A 80 2.21 1.23 1.22
CA ILE A 80 3.59 1.40 0.74
C ILE A 80 4.52 0.35 1.35
N LYS A 81 4.44 0.13 2.67
CA LYS A 81 5.24 -0.89 3.34
C LYS A 81 4.96 -2.30 2.80
N ARG A 82 3.69 -2.60 2.52
CA ARG A 82 3.31 -3.87 1.89
C ARG A 82 3.95 -4.00 0.51
N ILE A 83 3.86 -2.97 -0.33
CA ILE A 83 4.48 -2.95 -1.67
C ILE A 83 6.00 -3.18 -1.61
N ASP A 84 6.69 -2.58 -0.64
CA ASP A 84 8.13 -2.79 -0.45
C ASP A 84 8.46 -4.27 -0.13
N THR A 85 7.59 -4.91 0.67
CA THR A 85 7.68 -6.36 0.92
C THR A 85 7.41 -7.15 -0.35
N GLU A 86 6.36 -6.81 -1.11
CA GLU A 86 5.99 -7.47 -2.36
C GLU A 86 7.13 -7.40 -3.40
N LYS A 87 7.90 -6.30 -3.47
CA LYS A 87 9.09 -6.18 -4.34
C LYS A 87 10.19 -7.17 -3.94
N SER A 88 10.40 -7.35 -2.64
CA SER A 88 11.36 -8.33 -2.11
C SER A 88 10.91 -9.76 -2.40
N GLU A 89 9.61 -10.03 -2.26
CA GLU A 89 8.99 -11.33 -2.59
C GLU A 89 9.13 -11.66 -4.08
N ILE A 90 8.86 -10.69 -4.98
CA ILE A 90 9.08 -10.87 -6.43
C ILE A 90 10.53 -11.31 -6.67
N THR A 91 11.51 -10.62 -6.08
CA THR A 91 12.93 -10.95 -6.26
C THR A 91 13.24 -12.38 -5.80
N ALA A 92 12.73 -12.79 -4.64
CA ALA A 92 12.93 -14.14 -4.11
C ALA A 92 12.25 -15.21 -4.97
N PHE A 93 11.03 -14.95 -5.44
CA PHE A 93 10.26 -15.87 -6.25
C PHE A 93 10.82 -16.02 -7.67
N GLU A 94 11.25 -14.94 -8.30
CA GLU A 94 11.92 -15.00 -9.61
C GLU A 94 13.25 -15.76 -9.50
N TYR A 95 14.01 -15.58 -8.41
CA TYR A 95 15.19 -16.39 -8.14
C TYR A 95 14.84 -17.88 -8.01
N TYR A 96 13.80 -18.23 -7.26
CA TYR A 96 13.35 -19.61 -7.14
C TYR A 96 12.96 -20.20 -8.50
N LEU A 97 12.15 -19.49 -9.30
CA LEU A 97 11.71 -19.95 -10.61
C LEU A 97 12.89 -20.22 -11.55
N ALA A 98 13.94 -19.40 -11.48
CA ALA A 98 15.14 -19.53 -12.30
C ALA A 98 16.10 -20.66 -11.85
N ASN A 99 16.10 -21.02 -10.55
CA ASN A 99 17.14 -21.90 -9.98
C ASN A 99 16.61 -23.23 -9.40
N ALA A 100 15.30 -23.36 -9.22
CA ALA A 100 14.72 -24.60 -8.71
C ALA A 100 14.86 -25.75 -9.73
N PRO A 101 15.03 -27.00 -9.28
CA PRO A 101 15.18 -28.18 -10.15
C PRO A 101 13.99 -28.36 -11.10
N GLU A 102 14.14 -29.14 -12.16
CA GLU A 102 13.06 -29.34 -13.15
C GLU A 102 12.00 -30.36 -12.70
N SER A 103 12.36 -31.26 -11.79
CA SER A 103 11.49 -32.29 -11.23
C SER A 103 11.80 -32.53 -9.75
N ASP A 104 10.89 -33.24 -9.08
CA ASP A 104 11.20 -33.86 -7.79
C ASP A 104 12.32 -34.90 -8.02
N ALA A 105 13.25 -35.01 -7.06
CA ALA A 105 14.39 -35.93 -7.11
C ALA A 105 13.99 -37.38 -6.82
#